data_AF-A0A521ECJ2-F1
#
_entry.id   AF-A0A521ECJ2-F1
#
_cell.length_a   1.000
_cell.length_b   1.000
_cell.length_c   1.000
_cell.angle_alpha   90.00
_cell.angle_beta   90.00
_cell.angle_gamma   90.00
#
_symmetry.space_group_name_H-M   'P 1'
#
loop_
_entity.id
_entity.type
_entity.pdbx_description
1 polymer ?
#
loop_
_entity_poly.entity_id
_entity_poly.type
_entity_poly.pdbx_seq_one_letter_code
_entity_poly.pdbx_strand_id
1 'polypeptide(L)'
;MTDLPGYPSRRGFLKGSAAGVALAGLAVSAKAQPVEPPAPLEEYECAYFTPEEWAFVIAATARLIPSGGEGPGAIEARVPVFIDGQLASDYGRADDWYMVGPHDPAADPLLGWQSPLNPAQIYRQAIPAFNAWCEGQHGKAFTALDDAQKDAALAALDNDEVGLQPELRDFFTILLANTKEGYFADPMYGGNHGMQSWSYIGFPGARASYREWATRYNVRYPLGPVSIKGERA
;
A
#
# COMPACT_ATOMS: atom_id res chain seq x y z
N MET A 1 4.25 21.00 64.10
CA MET A 1 5.41 20.76 63.22
C MET A 1 6.11 22.09 63.06
N THR A 2 7.24 22.22 63.75
CA THR A 2 8.05 23.44 63.84
C THR A 2 8.93 23.52 62.61
N ASP A 3 8.76 24.56 61.79
CA ASP A 3 9.61 24.82 60.63
C ASP A 3 11.05 25.13 61.10
N LEU A 4 12.02 24.42 60.54
CA LEU A 4 13.45 24.60 60.84
C LEU A 4 13.99 25.85 60.12
N PRO A 5 14.78 26.70 60.80
CA PRO A 5 15.38 27.88 60.17
C PRO A 5 16.46 27.46 59.17
N GLY A 6 16.34 27.90 57.91
CA GLY A 6 17.33 27.69 56.86
C GLY A 6 16.83 26.98 55.60
N TYR A 7 15.60 26.46 55.59
CA TYR A 7 14.99 25.83 54.40
C TYR A 7 13.68 26.51 54.02
N PRO A 8 13.43 26.74 52.71
CA PRO A 8 12.19 27.39 52.26
C PRO A 8 10.99 26.50 52.57
N SER A 9 9.99 27.06 53.26
CA SER A 9 8.74 26.34 53.55
C SER A 9 7.93 26.12 52.28
N ARG A 10 7.14 25.04 52.24
CA ARG A 10 6.26 24.69 51.09
C ARG A 10 5.30 25.83 50.71
N ARG A 11 4.93 26.68 51.67
CA ARG A 11 4.08 27.87 51.46
C ARG A 11 4.85 29.09 50.93
N GLY A 12 6.16 29.16 51.17
CA GLY A 12 7.06 30.17 50.57
C GLY A 12 7.37 29.89 49.10
N PHE A 13 7.54 28.62 48.74
CA PHE A 13 7.78 28.20 47.35
C PHE A 13 6.61 28.56 46.42
N LEU A 14 5.36 28.42 46.88
CA LEU A 14 4.16 28.75 46.10
C LEU A 14 3.87 30.26 46.00
N LYS A 15 4.45 31.10 46.88
CA LYS A 15 4.30 32.56 46.82
C LYS A 15 5.42 33.26 46.04
N GLY A 16 6.52 32.58 45.73
CA GLY A 16 7.68 33.13 45.03
C GLY A 16 7.59 33.08 43.49
N SER A 17 6.56 32.46 42.90
CA SER A 17 6.51 32.17 41.46
C SER A 17 5.87 33.28 40.60
N ALA A 18 5.67 34.49 41.14
CA ALA A 18 4.92 35.56 40.47
C ALA A 18 5.79 36.58 39.70
N ALA A 19 7.08 36.31 39.47
CA ALA A 19 7.94 37.23 38.73
C ALA A 19 8.78 36.48 37.69
N GLY A 20 8.49 36.73 36.40
CA GLY A 20 9.47 36.62 35.33
C GLY A 20 9.32 35.45 34.37
N VAL A 21 8.24 35.42 33.58
CA VAL A 21 8.32 34.88 32.21
C VAL A 21 7.55 35.80 31.28
N ALA A 22 8.22 36.86 30.83
CA ALA A 22 7.85 37.55 29.60
C ALA A 22 8.73 36.99 28.47
N LEU A 23 8.49 35.72 28.10
CA LEU A 23 8.95 35.21 26.81
C LEU A 23 7.87 35.61 25.79
N ALA A 24 8.12 36.74 25.13
CA ALA A 24 7.35 37.20 24.00
C ALA A 24 7.15 36.03 23.02
N GLY A 25 5.88 35.78 22.68
CA GLY A 25 5.46 34.72 21.79
C GLY A 25 6.08 34.86 20.41
N LEU A 26 7.19 34.18 20.18
CA LEU A 26 7.46 33.63 18.86
C LEU A 26 6.57 32.39 18.74
N ALA A 27 5.34 32.61 18.29
CA ALA A 27 4.62 31.56 17.59
C ALA A 27 5.48 31.20 16.38
N VAL A 28 6.38 30.24 16.55
CA VAL A 28 6.94 29.51 15.42
C VAL A 28 5.72 28.84 14.81
N SER A 29 5.09 29.52 13.84
CA SER A 29 4.32 28.83 12.83
C SER A 29 5.32 27.88 12.21
N ALA A 30 5.32 26.63 12.70
CA ALA A 30 5.86 25.53 11.95
C ALA A 30 5.02 25.49 10.69
N LYS A 31 5.44 26.26 9.68
CA LYS A 31 4.93 26.09 8.33
C LYS A 31 5.30 24.66 8.00
N ALA A 32 4.29 23.80 7.90
CA ALA A 32 4.46 22.49 7.31
C ALA A 32 5.26 22.71 6.02
N GLN A 33 6.42 22.06 5.89
CA GLN A 33 7.11 22.06 4.62
C GLN A 33 6.08 21.61 3.58
N PRO A 34 5.90 22.36 2.47
CA PRO A 34 5.03 21.90 1.42
C PRO A 34 5.53 20.51 1.02
N VAL A 35 4.68 19.49 1.21
CA VAL A 35 4.95 18.16 0.68
C VAL A 35 4.88 18.32 -0.83
N GLU A 36 6.02 18.18 -1.48
CA GLU A 36 6.08 18.22 -2.94
C GLU A 36 5.22 17.07 -3.49
N PRO A 37 4.28 17.36 -4.41
CA PRO A 37 3.44 16.31 -4.97
C PRO A 37 4.34 15.27 -5.64
N PRO A 38 4.04 13.97 -5.49
CA PRO A 38 4.87 12.94 -6.11
C PRO A 38 4.84 13.09 -7.63
N ALA A 39 5.94 12.69 -8.28
CA ALA A 39 6.02 12.68 -9.74
C ALA A 39 4.84 11.91 -10.36
N PRO A 40 4.34 12.33 -11.54
CA PRO A 40 3.37 11.55 -12.31
C PRO A 40 3.83 10.10 -12.50
N LEU A 41 2.88 9.16 -12.69
CA LEU A 41 3.25 7.74 -12.85
C LEU A 41 3.99 7.46 -14.16
N GLU A 42 3.84 8.35 -15.15
CA GLU A 42 4.56 8.34 -16.42
C GLU A 42 6.05 8.67 -16.25
N GLU A 43 6.40 9.40 -15.18
CA GLU A 43 7.77 9.79 -14.83
C GLU A 43 8.35 8.90 -13.72
N TYR A 44 7.62 7.87 -13.28
CA TYR A 44 8.07 6.97 -12.23
C TYR A 44 9.21 6.06 -12.71
N GLU A 45 10.33 6.08 -12.01
CA GLU A 45 11.45 5.16 -12.24
C GLU A 45 11.18 3.83 -11.51
N CYS A 46 10.88 2.79 -12.28
CA CYS A 46 10.63 1.45 -11.74
C CYS A 46 11.91 0.81 -11.19
N ALA A 47 11.81 0.22 -10.00
CA ALA A 47 12.87 -0.54 -9.37
C ALA A 47 12.94 -1.99 -9.88
N TYR A 48 11.80 -2.59 -10.24
CA TYR A 48 11.71 -3.97 -10.68
C TYR A 48 11.24 -4.13 -12.13
N PHE A 49 10.13 -3.50 -12.48
CA PHE A 49 9.47 -3.74 -13.76
C PHE A 49 10.21 -3.13 -14.95
N THR A 50 10.13 -3.80 -16.11
CA THR A 50 10.44 -3.14 -17.39
C THR A 50 9.31 -2.18 -17.78
N PRO A 51 9.51 -1.28 -18.77
CA PRO A 51 8.46 -0.40 -19.25
C PRO A 51 7.18 -1.13 -19.70
N GLU A 52 7.33 -2.29 -20.35
CA GLU A 52 6.20 -3.11 -20.83
C GLU A 52 5.43 -3.75 -19.67
N GLU A 53 6.15 -4.28 -18.68
CA GLU A 53 5.56 -4.85 -17.46
C GLU A 53 4.89 -3.77 -16.60
N TRP A 54 5.49 -2.59 -16.52
CA TRP A 54 4.92 -1.44 -15.82
C TRP A 54 3.59 -1.01 -16.45
N ALA A 55 3.55 -0.90 -17.78
CA ALA A 55 2.32 -0.58 -18.51
C ALA A 55 1.24 -1.66 -18.28
N PHE A 56 1.64 -2.94 -18.21
CA PHE A 56 0.74 -4.03 -17.87
C PHE A 56 0.15 -3.85 -16.46
N VAL A 57 0.99 -3.61 -15.44
CA VAL A 57 0.55 -3.50 -14.04
C VAL A 57 -0.33 -2.28 -13.83
N ILE A 58 -0.03 -1.15 -14.47
CA ILE A 58 -0.93 0.02 -14.50
C ILE A 58 -2.29 -0.40 -15.06
N ALA A 59 -2.32 -1.00 -16.25
CA ALA A 59 -3.58 -1.37 -16.89
C ALA A 59 -4.38 -2.38 -16.06
N ALA A 60 -3.73 -3.40 -15.50
CA ALA A 60 -4.38 -4.45 -14.74
C ALA A 60 -4.95 -3.92 -13.42
N THR A 61 -4.16 -3.18 -12.64
CA THR A 61 -4.61 -2.61 -11.37
C THR A 61 -5.75 -1.59 -11.55
N ALA A 62 -5.73 -0.80 -12.63
CA ALA A 62 -6.83 0.11 -12.98
C ALA A 62 -8.16 -0.62 -13.27
N ARG A 63 -8.12 -1.89 -13.69
CA ARG A 63 -9.32 -2.73 -13.84
C ARG A 63 -9.74 -3.38 -12.53
N LEU A 64 -8.77 -3.80 -11.71
CA LEU A 64 -9.05 -4.43 -10.41
C LEU A 64 -9.67 -3.46 -9.39
N ILE A 65 -9.23 -2.19 -9.37
CA ILE A 65 -9.87 -1.11 -8.58
C ILE A 65 -10.01 0.14 -9.46
N PRO A 66 -11.14 0.30 -10.17
CA PRO A 66 -11.37 1.41 -11.09
C PRO A 66 -11.61 2.77 -10.41
N SER A 67 -11.19 3.87 -11.04
CA SER A 67 -11.37 5.24 -10.54
C SER A 67 -12.81 5.77 -10.58
N GLY A 68 -13.69 5.14 -11.38
CA GLY A 68 -15.08 5.59 -11.57
C GLY A 68 -16.06 5.16 -10.47
N GLY A 69 -15.57 4.58 -9.37
CA GLY A 69 -16.38 4.12 -8.24
C GLY A 69 -16.64 5.18 -7.16
N GLU A 70 -17.14 4.74 -6.00
CA GLU A 70 -17.38 5.62 -4.84
C GLU A 70 -16.08 6.04 -4.12
N GLY A 71 -15.00 5.29 -4.31
CA GLY A 71 -13.68 5.53 -3.73
C GLY A 71 -12.60 5.83 -4.78
N PRO A 72 -11.36 6.11 -4.35
CA PRO A 72 -10.24 6.33 -5.26
C PRO A 72 -9.93 5.04 -6.04
N GLY A 73 -9.44 5.16 -7.27
CA GLY A 73 -8.95 4.01 -8.03
C GLY A 73 -7.54 3.57 -7.58
N ALA A 74 -7.11 2.42 -8.09
CA ALA A 74 -5.75 1.92 -7.87
C ALA A 74 -4.67 2.90 -8.35
N ILE A 75 -4.95 3.65 -9.44
CA ILE A 75 -4.00 4.58 -10.05
C ILE A 75 -3.84 5.83 -9.18
N GLU A 76 -4.93 6.41 -8.69
CA GLU A 76 -4.91 7.55 -7.79
C GLU A 76 -4.25 7.17 -6.45
N ALA A 77 -4.49 5.95 -5.98
CA ALA A 77 -3.84 5.39 -4.81
C ALA A 77 -2.38 4.96 -5.04
N ARG A 78 -1.85 5.03 -6.26
CA ARG A 78 -0.49 4.61 -6.65
C ARG A 78 -0.17 3.14 -6.32
N VAL A 79 -1.16 2.26 -6.42
CA VAL A 79 -1.00 0.81 -6.21
C VAL A 79 0.13 0.20 -7.06
N PRO A 80 0.31 0.55 -8.35
CA PRO A 80 1.45 0.04 -9.13
C PRO A 80 2.82 0.28 -8.48
N VAL A 81 3.03 1.45 -7.86
CA VAL A 81 4.28 1.82 -7.17
C VAL A 81 4.54 0.91 -5.97
N PHE A 82 3.48 0.56 -5.23
CA PHE A 82 3.59 -0.44 -4.16
C PHE A 82 4.06 -1.78 -4.71
N ILE A 83 3.43 -2.28 -5.77
CA ILE A 83 3.75 -3.59 -6.34
C ILE A 83 5.20 -3.63 -6.82
N ASP A 84 5.66 -2.61 -7.56
CA ASP A 84 7.04 -2.51 -8.01
C ASP A 84 8.04 -2.55 -6.84
N GLY A 85 7.79 -1.75 -5.80
CA GLY A 85 8.61 -1.72 -4.59
C GLY A 85 8.62 -3.06 -3.83
N GLN A 86 7.47 -3.74 -3.72
CA GLN A 86 7.39 -5.05 -3.08
C GLN A 86 8.15 -6.12 -3.87
N LEU A 87 8.07 -6.12 -5.19
CA LEU A 87 8.79 -7.08 -6.03
C LEU A 87 10.31 -6.83 -6.06
N ALA A 88 10.76 -5.59 -5.83
CA ALA A 88 12.16 -5.25 -5.63
C ALA A 88 12.68 -5.61 -4.22
N SER A 89 11.80 -5.92 -3.28
CA SER A 89 12.12 -6.20 -1.86
C SER A 89 12.29 -7.69 -1.55
N ASP A 90 12.52 -7.99 -0.27
CA ASP A 90 12.63 -9.33 0.31
C ASP A 90 11.38 -10.17 0.02
N TYR A 91 10.19 -9.56 -0.06
CA TYR A 91 8.96 -10.22 -0.49
C TYR A 91 9.07 -10.77 -1.91
N GLY A 92 9.51 -9.94 -2.86
CA GLY A 92 9.65 -10.34 -4.26
C GLY A 92 10.64 -11.49 -4.45
N ARG A 93 11.70 -11.52 -3.63
CA ARG A 93 12.72 -12.57 -3.64
C ARG A 93 12.33 -13.81 -2.83
N ALA A 94 11.26 -13.72 -2.03
CA ALA A 94 10.81 -14.74 -1.10
C ALA A 94 11.88 -15.10 -0.04
N ASP A 95 12.63 -14.10 0.45
CA ASP A 95 13.77 -14.31 1.35
C ASP A 95 13.37 -14.97 2.69
N ASP A 96 12.15 -14.69 3.17
CA ASP A 96 11.60 -15.25 4.42
C ASP A 96 10.69 -16.48 4.20
N TRP A 97 10.57 -16.99 2.96
CA TRP A 97 9.71 -18.13 2.65
C TRP A 97 10.50 -19.43 2.68
N TYR A 98 9.83 -20.53 3.04
CA TYR A 98 10.40 -21.85 2.85
C TYR A 98 10.29 -22.25 1.37
N MET A 99 11.37 -22.04 0.62
CA MET A 99 11.46 -22.31 -0.82
C MET A 99 12.33 -23.55 -1.15
N VAL A 100 12.59 -24.42 -0.17
CA VAL A 100 13.37 -25.65 -0.40
C VAL A 100 12.45 -26.74 -0.95
N GLY A 101 12.87 -27.35 -2.04
CA GLY A 101 12.12 -28.44 -2.66
C GLY A 101 12.05 -29.71 -1.80
N PRO A 102 11.30 -30.74 -2.26
CA PRO A 102 10.70 -30.83 -3.59
C PRO A 102 9.49 -29.90 -3.76
N HIS A 103 9.33 -29.39 -4.99
CA HIS A 103 8.17 -28.60 -5.41
C HIS A 103 7.26 -29.46 -6.30
N ASP A 104 5.95 -29.27 -6.19
CA ASP A 104 4.96 -29.85 -7.11
C ASP A 104 4.00 -28.75 -7.60
N PRO A 105 4.38 -27.97 -8.62
CA PRO A 105 3.58 -26.84 -9.10
C PRO A 105 2.17 -27.22 -9.59
N ALA A 106 1.96 -28.50 -9.92
CA ALA A 106 0.66 -29.03 -10.36
C ALA A 106 -0.19 -29.60 -9.21
N ALA A 107 0.32 -29.60 -7.97
CA ALA A 107 -0.40 -30.09 -6.80
C ALA A 107 -1.69 -29.29 -6.53
N ASP A 108 -2.56 -29.82 -5.67
CA ASP A 108 -3.79 -29.12 -5.28
C ASP A 108 -3.49 -27.69 -4.76
N PRO A 109 -4.18 -26.63 -5.26
CA PRO A 109 -3.98 -25.26 -4.79
C PRO A 109 -4.16 -25.06 -3.28
N LEU A 110 -4.92 -25.94 -2.61
CA LEU A 110 -5.11 -25.93 -1.16
C LEU A 110 -3.84 -26.32 -0.37
N LEU A 111 -2.79 -26.80 -1.04
CA LEU A 111 -1.49 -27.11 -0.44
C LEU A 111 -0.54 -25.89 -0.40
N GLY A 112 -1.06 -24.69 -0.69
CA GLY A 112 -0.31 -23.44 -0.62
C GLY A 112 0.67 -23.28 -1.77
N TRP A 113 1.76 -22.54 -1.50
CA TRP A 113 2.77 -22.24 -2.51
C TRP A 113 3.58 -23.49 -2.86
N GLN A 114 3.40 -23.97 -4.10
CA GLN A 114 4.11 -25.15 -4.60
C GLN A 114 5.00 -24.83 -5.81
N SER A 115 5.02 -23.58 -6.27
CA SER A 115 5.92 -23.14 -7.34
C SER A 115 7.37 -23.04 -6.82
N PRO A 116 8.38 -23.45 -7.62
CA PRO A 116 9.78 -23.17 -7.32
C PRO A 116 10.14 -21.69 -7.55
N LEU A 117 9.24 -20.92 -8.15
CA LEU A 117 9.45 -19.50 -8.46
C LEU A 117 9.08 -18.64 -7.26
N ASN A 118 9.82 -17.57 -7.04
CA ASN A 118 9.42 -16.51 -6.10
C ASN A 118 8.42 -15.53 -6.76
N PRO A 119 7.76 -14.65 -5.98
CA PRO A 119 6.77 -13.73 -6.53
C PRO A 119 7.29 -12.88 -7.69
N ALA A 120 8.51 -12.32 -7.59
CA ALA A 120 9.11 -11.54 -8.66
C ALA A 120 9.25 -12.37 -9.94
N GLN A 121 9.78 -13.59 -9.85
CA GLN A 121 9.93 -14.50 -10.99
C GLN A 121 8.58 -14.88 -11.62
N ILE A 122 7.52 -15.04 -10.83
CA ILE A 122 6.17 -15.28 -11.38
C ILE A 122 5.71 -14.08 -12.21
N TYR A 123 5.81 -12.84 -11.71
CA TYR A 123 5.45 -11.66 -12.50
C TYR A 123 6.26 -11.57 -13.80
N ARG A 124 7.58 -11.77 -13.72
CA ARG A 124 8.50 -11.74 -14.88
C ARG A 124 8.11 -12.70 -15.99
N GLN A 125 7.60 -13.87 -15.62
CA GLN A 125 7.28 -14.95 -16.57
C GLN A 125 5.81 -14.96 -16.99
N ALA A 126 4.90 -14.58 -16.09
CA ALA A 126 3.47 -14.65 -16.35
C ALA A 126 2.96 -13.48 -17.20
N ILE A 127 3.51 -12.27 -17.04
CA ILE A 127 3.13 -11.11 -17.87
C ILE A 127 3.31 -11.38 -19.37
N PRO A 128 4.50 -11.81 -19.86
CA PRO A 128 4.65 -12.10 -21.28
C PRO A 128 3.80 -13.30 -21.73
N ALA A 129 3.63 -14.33 -20.90
CA ALA A 129 2.77 -15.47 -21.21
C ALA A 129 1.30 -15.06 -21.39
N PHE A 130 0.78 -14.22 -20.50
CA PHE A 130 -0.58 -13.71 -20.56
C PHE A 130 -0.78 -12.72 -21.72
N ASN A 131 0.22 -11.88 -22.01
CA ASN A 131 0.20 -11.03 -23.21
C ASN A 131 0.14 -11.87 -24.49
N ALA A 132 0.91 -12.95 -24.60
CA ALA A 132 0.88 -13.84 -25.75
C ALA A 132 -0.50 -14.53 -25.90
N TRP A 133 -1.14 -14.90 -24.79
CA TRP A 133 -2.52 -15.40 -24.81
C TRP A 133 -3.50 -14.33 -25.31
N CYS A 134 -3.39 -13.08 -24.81
CA CYS A 134 -4.22 -11.97 -25.27
C CYS A 134 -4.03 -11.71 -26.78
N GLU A 135 -2.80 -11.76 -27.27
CA GLU A 135 -2.50 -11.62 -28.70
C GLU A 135 -3.12 -12.76 -29.52
N GLY A 136 -3.07 -13.99 -29.01
CA GLY A 136 -3.72 -15.14 -29.66
C GLY A 136 -5.25 -15.03 -29.72
N GLN A 137 -5.89 -14.53 -28.66
CA GLN A 137 -7.35 -14.45 -28.55
C GLN A 137 -7.95 -13.19 -29.19
N HIS A 138 -7.24 -12.06 -29.10
CA HIS A 138 -7.76 -10.74 -29.43
C HIS A 138 -6.92 -9.99 -30.47
N GLY A 139 -5.78 -10.54 -30.90
CA GLY A 139 -4.87 -9.91 -31.87
C GLY A 139 -4.07 -8.73 -31.32
N LYS A 140 -4.08 -8.52 -30.00
CA LYS A 140 -3.42 -7.41 -29.31
C LYS A 140 -2.92 -7.85 -27.92
N ALA A 141 -1.82 -7.28 -27.47
CA ALA A 141 -1.39 -7.40 -26.08
C ALA A 141 -2.43 -6.78 -25.11
N PHE A 142 -2.40 -7.21 -23.85
CA PHE A 142 -3.40 -6.84 -22.83
C PHE A 142 -3.61 -5.32 -22.70
N THR A 143 -2.53 -4.53 -22.71
CA THR A 143 -2.57 -3.07 -22.53
C THR A 143 -3.31 -2.36 -23.67
N ALA A 144 -3.31 -2.93 -24.88
CA ALA A 144 -3.93 -2.38 -26.08
C ALA A 144 -5.40 -2.83 -26.30
N LEU A 145 -5.91 -3.67 -25.40
CA LEU A 145 -7.33 -4.04 -25.35
C LEU A 145 -8.19 -2.88 -24.85
N ASP A 146 -9.46 -2.85 -25.26
CA ASP A 146 -10.43 -1.96 -24.61
C ASP A 146 -10.77 -2.46 -23.19
N ASP A 147 -11.44 -1.63 -22.41
CA ASP A 147 -11.68 -1.91 -20.99
C ASP A 147 -12.53 -3.17 -20.76
N ALA A 148 -13.53 -3.43 -21.60
CA ALA A 148 -14.36 -4.63 -21.49
C ALA A 148 -13.57 -5.89 -21.85
N GLN A 149 -12.70 -5.80 -22.85
CA GLN A 149 -11.77 -6.88 -23.20
C GLN A 149 -10.73 -7.13 -22.10
N LYS A 150 -10.22 -6.08 -21.45
CA LYS A 150 -9.31 -6.23 -20.30
C LYS A 150 -10.00 -6.94 -19.13
N ASP A 151 -11.24 -6.57 -18.82
CA ASP A 151 -12.01 -7.23 -17.77
C ASP A 151 -12.23 -8.71 -18.08
N ALA A 152 -12.63 -9.03 -19.31
CA ALA A 152 -12.81 -10.41 -19.75
C ALA A 152 -11.51 -11.21 -19.72
N ALA A 153 -10.38 -10.61 -20.13
CA ALA A 153 -9.08 -11.27 -20.11
C ALA A 153 -8.60 -11.53 -18.67
N LEU A 154 -8.78 -10.57 -17.74
CA LEU A 154 -8.45 -10.79 -16.32
C LEU A 154 -9.37 -11.85 -15.68
N ALA A 155 -10.64 -11.89 -16.05
CA ALA A 155 -11.55 -12.95 -15.60
C ALA A 155 -11.15 -14.33 -16.14
N ALA A 156 -10.71 -14.43 -17.40
CA ALA A 156 -10.18 -15.66 -17.96
C ALA A 156 -8.89 -16.11 -17.23
N LEU A 157 -8.06 -15.15 -16.83
CA LEU A 157 -6.86 -15.41 -16.04
C LEU A 157 -7.19 -15.90 -14.61
N ASP A 158 -8.21 -15.33 -13.96
CA ASP A 158 -8.72 -15.77 -12.64
C ASP A 158 -9.34 -17.18 -12.69
N ASN A 159 -10.02 -17.51 -13.79
CA ASN A 159 -10.68 -18.80 -13.99
C ASN A 159 -9.78 -19.90 -14.57
N ASP A 160 -8.45 -19.70 -14.60
CA ASP A 160 -7.46 -20.64 -15.17
C ASP A 160 -7.65 -20.96 -16.67
N GLU A 161 -8.40 -20.15 -17.42
CA GLU A 161 -8.71 -20.36 -18.84
C GLU A 161 -7.55 -19.96 -19.78
N VAL A 162 -6.56 -19.24 -19.25
CA VAL A 162 -5.35 -18.81 -19.97
C VAL A 162 -4.42 -20.00 -20.26
N GLY A 163 -4.47 -21.06 -19.45
CA GLY A 163 -3.58 -22.21 -19.59
C GLY A 163 -2.12 -21.87 -19.31
N LEU A 164 -1.87 -21.06 -18.28
CA LEU A 164 -0.51 -20.80 -17.81
C LEU A 164 0.16 -22.10 -17.35
N GLN A 165 1.50 -22.14 -17.43
CA GLN A 165 2.26 -23.26 -16.87
C GLN A 165 1.99 -23.37 -15.36
N PRO A 166 1.98 -24.58 -14.78
CA PRO A 166 1.65 -24.78 -13.35
C PRO A 166 2.48 -23.91 -12.39
N GLU A 167 3.74 -23.62 -12.72
CA GLU A 167 4.64 -22.74 -11.95
C GLU A 167 4.15 -21.30 -11.86
N LEU A 168 3.27 -20.87 -12.76
CA LEU A 168 2.74 -19.51 -12.89
C LEU A 168 1.28 -19.38 -12.46
N ARG A 169 0.66 -20.49 -12.01
CA ARG A 169 -0.77 -20.53 -11.63
C ARG A 169 -1.15 -19.44 -10.63
N ASP A 170 -0.24 -19.11 -9.71
CA ASP A 170 -0.51 -18.19 -8.61
C ASP A 170 -0.45 -16.71 -9.04
N PHE A 171 -0.16 -16.42 -10.32
CA PHE A 171 0.04 -15.06 -10.82
C PHE A 171 -1.16 -14.13 -10.55
N PHE A 172 -2.38 -14.54 -10.91
CA PHE A 172 -3.55 -13.70 -10.66
C PHE A 172 -3.79 -13.49 -9.17
N THR A 173 -3.65 -14.57 -8.39
CA THR A 173 -3.80 -14.56 -6.93
C THR A 173 -2.87 -13.53 -6.28
N ILE A 174 -1.58 -13.53 -6.63
CA ILE A 174 -0.63 -12.57 -6.07
C ILE A 174 -0.85 -11.16 -6.64
N LEU A 175 -1.25 -11.00 -7.91
CA LEU A 175 -1.60 -9.70 -8.47
C LEU A 175 -2.77 -9.06 -7.73
N LEU A 176 -3.83 -9.82 -7.49
CA LEU A 176 -5.00 -9.36 -6.74
C LEU A 176 -4.66 -9.07 -5.28
N ALA A 177 -3.87 -9.93 -4.64
CA ALA A 177 -3.41 -9.72 -3.27
C ALA A 177 -2.57 -8.45 -3.14
N ASN A 178 -1.54 -8.28 -3.98
CA ASN A 178 -0.67 -7.11 -3.94
C ASN A 178 -1.41 -5.83 -4.36
N THR A 179 -2.44 -5.93 -5.20
CA THR A 179 -3.33 -4.79 -5.50
C THR A 179 -4.09 -4.33 -4.26
N LYS A 180 -4.68 -5.27 -3.51
CA LYS A 180 -5.39 -4.97 -2.25
C LYS A 180 -4.45 -4.42 -1.19
N GLU A 181 -3.27 -5.03 -1.05
CA GLU A 181 -2.23 -4.57 -0.13
C GLU A 181 -1.77 -3.17 -0.48
N GLY A 182 -1.42 -2.90 -1.73
CA GLY A 182 -1.02 -1.56 -2.17
C GLY A 182 -2.13 -0.53 -2.00
N TYR A 183 -3.39 -0.94 -2.06
CA TYR A 183 -4.51 -0.04 -1.83
C TYR A 183 -4.71 0.29 -0.35
N PHE A 184 -4.46 -0.65 0.57
CA PHE A 184 -4.77 -0.49 2.01
C PHE A 184 -3.57 -0.41 2.94
N ALA A 185 -2.35 -0.63 2.47
CA ALA A 185 -1.14 -0.51 3.26
C ALA A 185 -0.85 0.96 3.64
N ASP A 186 0.09 1.14 4.56
CA ASP A 186 0.58 2.48 4.89
C ASP A 186 1.28 3.11 3.66
N PRO A 187 1.07 4.42 3.40
CA PRO A 187 1.68 5.10 2.26
C PRO A 187 3.21 5.02 2.21
N MET A 188 3.88 4.73 3.33
CA MET A 188 5.32 4.55 3.35
C MET A 188 5.83 3.43 2.43
N TYR A 189 4.96 2.50 2.02
CA TYR A 189 5.27 1.39 1.11
C TYR A 189 4.99 1.72 -0.37
N GLY A 190 4.61 2.96 -0.70
CA GLY A 190 4.46 3.45 -2.07
C GLY A 190 3.02 3.47 -2.61
N GLY A 191 2.14 2.65 -2.04
CA GLY A 191 0.70 2.61 -2.35
C GLY A 191 -0.11 3.54 -1.45
N ASN A 192 -1.44 3.43 -1.50
CA ASN A 192 -2.39 4.22 -0.73
C ASN A 192 -2.00 5.71 -0.60
N HIS A 193 -1.54 6.31 -1.70
CA HIS A 193 -0.94 7.64 -1.66
C HIS A 193 -1.90 8.66 -1.02
N GLY A 194 -1.39 9.47 -0.09
CA GLY A 194 -2.21 10.42 0.65
C GLY A 194 -3.26 9.78 1.57
N MET A 195 -3.13 8.48 1.88
CA MET A 195 -4.11 7.71 2.66
C MET A 195 -5.52 7.79 2.07
N GLN A 196 -5.63 7.86 0.75
CA GLN A 196 -6.90 8.05 0.06
C GLN A 196 -7.89 6.92 0.34
N SER A 197 -7.44 5.66 0.34
CA SER A 197 -8.33 4.53 0.64
C SER A 197 -8.78 4.54 2.09
N TRP A 198 -7.88 4.89 3.02
CA TRP A 198 -8.17 4.99 4.45
C TRP A 198 -9.20 6.10 4.73
N SER A 199 -9.03 7.25 4.07
CA SER A 199 -9.96 8.37 4.16
C SER A 199 -11.35 7.96 3.65
N TYR A 200 -11.39 7.23 2.54
CA TYR A 200 -12.62 6.71 1.95
C TYR A 200 -13.36 5.75 2.89
N ILE A 201 -12.67 4.73 3.44
CA ILE A 201 -13.31 3.74 4.33
C ILE A 201 -13.47 4.24 5.78
N GLY A 202 -12.98 5.45 6.09
CA GLY A 202 -13.00 6.02 7.44
C GLY A 202 -12.04 5.34 8.42
N PHE A 203 -10.98 4.69 7.92
CA PHE A 203 -9.94 4.10 8.75
C PHE A 203 -9.05 5.20 9.35
N PRO A 204 -8.85 5.25 10.68
CA PRO A 204 -8.10 6.31 11.34
C PRO A 204 -6.58 6.27 11.13
N GLY A 205 -6.04 5.24 10.48
CA GLY A 205 -4.61 5.04 10.30
C GLY A 205 -3.88 4.60 11.58
N ALA A 206 -2.55 4.72 11.57
CA ALA A 206 -1.62 4.33 12.64
C ALA A 206 -1.60 5.33 13.81
N ARG A 207 -2.77 5.73 14.33
CA ARG A 207 -2.86 6.67 15.45
C ARG A 207 -2.40 6.02 16.75
N ALA A 208 -1.41 6.66 17.40
CA ALA A 208 -0.80 6.19 18.65
C ALA A 208 -1.78 6.01 19.83
N SER A 209 -2.87 6.78 19.90
CA SER A 209 -3.91 6.62 20.91
C SER A 209 -5.30 6.60 20.27
N TYR A 210 -5.93 5.43 20.31
CA TYR A 210 -7.31 5.21 19.84
C TYR A 210 -8.21 4.61 20.95
N ARG A 211 -7.70 4.52 22.18
CA ARG A 211 -8.34 3.76 23.28
C ARG A 211 -9.77 4.22 23.60
N GLU A 212 -10.02 5.52 23.54
CA GLU A 212 -11.33 6.13 23.85
C GLU A 212 -12.41 5.86 22.79
N TRP A 213 -11.98 5.43 21.60
CA TRP A 213 -12.81 5.16 20.44
C TRP A 213 -13.01 3.66 20.19
N ALA A 214 -12.21 2.80 20.82
CA ALA A 214 -12.26 1.36 20.64
C ALA A 214 -13.63 0.72 20.96
N THR A 215 -14.40 1.32 21.86
CA THR A 215 -15.76 0.86 22.24
C THR A 215 -16.89 1.62 21.56
N ARG A 216 -16.57 2.56 20.67
CA ARG A 216 -17.56 3.36 19.94
C ARG A 216 -17.83 2.72 18.58
N TYR A 217 -18.84 1.84 18.55
CA TYR A 217 -19.26 1.16 17.33
C TYR A 217 -20.17 2.06 16.49
N ASN A 218 -20.07 1.95 15.17
CA ASN A 218 -20.94 2.67 14.21
C ASN A 218 -20.93 4.20 14.36
N VAL A 219 -19.87 4.78 14.95
CA VAL A 219 -19.68 6.23 15.03
C VAL A 219 -18.53 6.61 14.11
N ARG A 220 -18.76 7.55 13.20
CA ARG A 220 -17.72 8.08 12.33
C ARG A 220 -16.62 8.72 13.18
N TYR A 221 -15.39 8.29 12.95
CA TYR A 221 -14.23 8.90 13.58
C TYR A 221 -14.01 10.31 12.99
N PRO A 222 -13.87 11.37 13.82
CA PRO A 222 -13.95 12.76 13.35
C PRO A 222 -12.65 13.31 12.76
N LEU A 223 -11.53 12.60 12.90
CA LEU A 223 -10.23 13.06 12.41
C LEU A 223 -9.81 12.22 11.19
N GLY A 224 -9.08 12.84 10.26
CA GLY A 224 -8.49 12.13 9.13
C GLY A 224 -7.47 11.06 9.54
N PRO A 225 -7.07 10.19 8.61
CA PRO A 225 -6.08 9.16 8.89
C PRO A 225 -4.69 9.75 9.22
N VAL A 226 -3.87 8.94 9.87
CA VAL A 226 -2.47 9.24 10.16
C VAL A 226 -1.59 8.07 9.69
N SER A 227 -0.54 8.34 8.92
CA SER A 227 0.42 7.30 8.50
C SER A 227 1.40 6.96 9.62
N ILE A 228 2.15 5.87 9.49
CA ILE A 228 3.24 5.46 10.38
C ILE A 228 4.29 6.57 10.47
N LYS A 229 4.54 7.29 9.37
CA LYS A 229 5.44 8.45 9.33
C LYS A 229 4.85 9.71 9.98
N GLY A 230 3.59 9.68 10.40
CA GLY A 230 2.90 10.80 11.04
C GLY A 230 2.28 11.80 10.07
N GLU A 231 2.21 11.48 8.77
CA GLU A 231 1.52 12.29 7.76
C GLU A 231 0.02 12.30 8.02
N ARG A 232 -0.68 13.32 7.53
CA ARG A 232 -2.12 13.52 7.76
C ARG A 232 -2.81 13.88 6.44
N ALA A 233 -4.00 13.34 6.24
CA ALA A 233 -4.92 13.71 5.17
C ALA A 233 -6.06 14.59 5.70
#